data_AF-A0A4Q3XRI4-F1
#
_entry.id   AF-A0A4Q3XRI4-F1
#
_cell.length_a   1.000
_cell.length_b   1.000
_cell.length_c   1.000
_cell.angle_alpha   90.00
_cell.angle_beta   90.00
_cell.angle_gamma   90.00
#
_symmetry.space_group_name_H-M   'P 1'
#
loop_
_entity.id
_entity.type
_entity.pdbx_description
1 polymer ?
#
loop_
_entity_poly.entity_id
_entity_poly.type
_entity_poly.pdbx_seq_one_letter_code
_entity_poly.pdbx_strand_id
1 'polypeptide(L)'
;QWTGTMPGNPNVVNAPAIGELYGRPNDLRYAFSEFERERVNGQAVVQFAPTDSLTFTLDYTYSTNEIREDRGEQAMWLQNSQYTDVEFDTSGAVATPIYIREIAGTKDFGLEQQRTMQKYKLGSLGFNAVWDVNEDLRLSFDAHSSKNESRPNDPLTGGGSIFSSIAGTNNCTTGPHCGGSYVQELYWNRGLPVGAITWYPSTADALAGTNGQLNPGFVEGEIGTQVLRINAQTQVSEIKQGRIDGEWIIDDRGRFQFGVDSSKSSTHRLQAAENYSTLGDWSVGNVDSDVANGLMDLLQPVDITGMFSDFNIGDTNGAWRGDAGELAQFAADYYGANIGVSAQNAADNRIEEKTNAAYFQVLLEGELAGMRTSTRVGVRYEETDVVSTSTIAVPQRIAWTSNNDFRIDLSDEQIPFSETASYKYALPNLDFSIDFNDEWKGRFSYGDSIARAPFG
;
A
#
# COMPACT_ATOMS: atom_id res chain seq x y z
N GLN A 1 -23.22 16.56 1.40
CA GLN A 1 -24.44 16.77 2.21
C GLN A 1 -25.65 16.55 1.32
N TRP A 2 -26.73 16.01 1.88
CA TRP A 2 -27.96 15.72 1.17
C TRP A 2 -28.72 17.00 0.80
N THR A 3 -29.08 17.13 -0.47
CA THR A 3 -29.78 18.30 -1.03
C THR A 3 -31.26 18.04 -1.32
N GLY A 4 -31.76 16.84 -1.02
CA GLY A 4 -33.14 16.43 -1.34
C GLY A 4 -33.31 15.89 -2.77
N THR A 5 -32.24 15.76 -3.54
CA THR A 5 -32.28 15.32 -4.93
C THR A 5 -31.10 14.41 -5.26
N MET A 6 -31.32 13.52 -6.23
CA MET A 6 -30.30 12.65 -6.82
C MET A 6 -30.45 12.60 -8.35
N PRO A 7 -29.37 12.28 -9.09
CA PRO A 7 -29.44 11.99 -10.52
C PRO A 7 -30.51 10.93 -10.83
N GLY A 8 -31.32 11.16 -11.86
CA GLY A 8 -32.46 10.30 -12.23
C GLY A 8 -33.76 10.57 -11.47
N ASN A 9 -33.73 11.40 -10.42
CA ASN A 9 -34.88 11.67 -9.52
C ASN A 9 -35.53 10.37 -9.00
N PRO A 10 -34.75 9.50 -8.33
CA PRO A 10 -35.21 8.19 -7.89
C PRO A 10 -36.30 8.26 -6.83
N ASN A 11 -37.00 7.15 -6.64
CA ASN A 11 -37.74 6.88 -5.41
C ASN A 11 -36.73 6.68 -4.27
N VAL A 12 -36.73 7.57 -3.29
CA VAL A 12 -35.81 7.47 -2.13
C VAL A 12 -36.57 7.03 -0.89
N VAL A 13 -36.21 5.86 -0.36
CA VAL A 13 -36.71 5.34 0.91
C VAL A 13 -35.72 5.72 2.02
N ASN A 14 -36.26 6.18 3.16
CA ASN A 14 -35.47 6.69 4.30
C ASN A 14 -34.49 7.82 3.92
N ALA A 15 -34.92 8.77 3.07
CA ALA A 15 -34.07 9.87 2.63
C ALA A 15 -33.40 10.59 3.82
N PRO A 16 -32.09 10.92 3.75
CA PRO A 16 -31.43 11.72 4.77
C PRO A 16 -32.12 13.08 4.93
N ALA A 17 -31.95 13.72 6.10
CA ALA A 17 -32.43 15.09 6.28
C ALA A 17 -31.62 16.06 5.40
N ILE A 18 -32.22 17.19 5.00
CA ILE A 18 -31.50 18.23 4.26
C ILE A 18 -30.31 18.73 5.10
N GLY A 19 -29.13 18.74 4.49
CA GLY A 19 -27.87 19.10 5.15
C GLY A 19 -27.16 17.95 5.86
N GLU A 20 -27.80 16.79 6.01
CA GLU A 20 -27.17 15.60 6.60
C GLU A 20 -26.06 15.06 5.68
N LEU A 21 -25.06 14.41 6.29
CA LEU A 21 -24.03 13.71 5.53
C LEU A 21 -24.60 12.38 5.03
N TYR A 22 -24.29 12.04 3.78
CA TYR A 22 -24.63 10.74 3.23
C TYR A 22 -23.46 10.18 2.42
N GLY A 23 -23.32 8.86 2.43
CA GLY A 23 -22.38 8.12 1.60
C GLY A 23 -22.94 7.89 0.21
N ARG A 24 -22.06 7.90 -0.80
CA ARG A 24 -22.38 7.49 -2.16
C ARG A 24 -21.32 6.48 -2.61
N PRO A 25 -21.64 5.18 -2.66
CA PRO A 25 -20.70 4.21 -3.23
C PRO A 25 -20.49 4.53 -4.71
N ASN A 26 -19.30 4.26 -5.22
CA ASN A 26 -18.99 4.39 -6.65
C ASN A 26 -18.92 3.04 -7.35
N ASP A 27 -18.78 1.95 -6.58
CA ASP A 27 -18.47 0.64 -7.14
C ASP A 27 -18.80 -0.47 -6.15
N LEU A 28 -19.09 -1.64 -6.69
CA LEU A 28 -19.07 -2.92 -6.00
C LEU A 28 -18.11 -3.84 -6.76
N ARG A 29 -17.07 -4.32 -6.07
CA ARG A 29 -16.09 -5.25 -6.65
C ARG A 29 -16.05 -6.56 -5.90
N TYR A 30 -16.06 -7.65 -6.67
CA TYR A 30 -15.60 -8.96 -6.21
C TYR A 30 -14.21 -9.18 -6.77
N ALA A 31 -13.27 -9.62 -5.94
CA ALA A 31 -11.92 -9.92 -6.39
C ALA A 31 -11.45 -11.24 -5.79
N PHE A 32 -10.69 -11.99 -6.59
CA PHE A 32 -9.92 -13.14 -6.12
C PHE A 32 -8.44 -12.82 -6.36
N SER A 33 -7.59 -13.32 -5.48
CA SER A 33 -6.16 -13.07 -5.50
C SER A 33 -5.42 -14.33 -5.12
N GLU A 34 -4.42 -14.68 -5.94
CA GLU A 34 -3.48 -15.75 -5.71
C GLU A 34 -2.14 -15.12 -5.30
N PHE A 35 -1.72 -15.41 -4.07
CA PHE A 35 -0.53 -14.80 -3.47
C PHE A 35 0.57 -15.85 -3.26
N GLU A 36 1.73 -15.60 -3.84
CA GLU A 36 2.93 -16.40 -3.64
C GLU A 36 4.02 -15.56 -2.97
N ARG A 37 4.72 -16.15 -1.99
CA ARG A 37 5.83 -15.51 -1.30
C ARG A 37 6.97 -16.48 -1.04
N GLU A 38 8.15 -16.16 -1.55
CA GLU A 38 9.38 -16.87 -1.28
C GLU A 38 10.30 -16.02 -0.39
N ARG A 39 10.80 -16.61 0.71
CA ARG A 39 11.72 -15.93 1.63
C ARG A 39 12.95 -16.77 1.89
N VAL A 40 14.12 -16.18 1.67
CA VAL A 40 15.41 -16.77 1.99
C VAL A 40 16.11 -15.88 3.00
N ASN A 41 16.55 -16.43 4.13
CA ASN A 41 17.32 -15.70 5.13
C ASN A 41 18.58 -16.49 5.50
N GLY A 42 19.66 -15.79 5.79
CA GLY A 42 20.89 -16.36 6.31
C GLY A 42 21.54 -15.40 7.30
N GLN A 43 22.13 -15.95 8.35
CA GLN A 43 22.90 -15.18 9.33
C GLN A 43 24.18 -15.94 9.67
N ALA A 44 25.29 -15.21 9.77
CA ALA A 44 26.57 -15.72 10.23
C ALA A 44 27.10 -14.82 11.34
N VAL A 45 27.65 -15.41 12.39
CA VAL A 45 28.25 -14.71 13.52
C VAL A 45 29.59 -15.34 13.82
N VAL A 46 30.64 -14.51 13.93
CA VAL A 46 31.98 -14.92 14.34
C VAL A 46 32.36 -14.11 15.56
N GLN A 47 32.77 -14.80 16.62
CA GLN A 47 33.30 -14.17 17.82
C GLN A 47 34.75 -14.58 18.02
N PHE A 48 35.60 -13.62 18.37
CA PHE A 48 37.02 -13.83 18.61
C PHE A 48 37.46 -13.04 19.85
N ALA A 49 38.01 -13.75 20.83
CA ALA A 49 38.55 -13.18 22.06
C ALA A 49 40.07 -13.43 22.11
N PRO A 50 40.92 -12.47 21.67
CA PRO A 50 42.37 -12.63 21.72
C PRO A 50 42.94 -12.63 23.15
N THR A 51 42.21 -12.06 24.12
CA THR A 51 42.54 -12.05 25.55
C THR A 51 41.25 -12.21 26.36
N ASP A 52 41.36 -12.47 27.67
CA ASP A 52 40.19 -12.55 28.57
C ASP A 52 39.45 -11.21 28.70
N SER A 53 40.12 -10.10 28.36
CA SER A 53 39.61 -8.74 28.49
C SER A 53 39.08 -8.12 27.20
N LEU A 54 39.24 -8.77 26.04
CA LEU A 54 38.88 -8.18 24.75
C LEU A 54 38.13 -9.19 23.90
N THR A 55 36.91 -8.86 23.50
CA THR A 55 36.06 -9.71 22.65
C THR A 55 35.60 -8.91 21.43
N PHE A 56 35.78 -9.50 20.25
CA PHE A 56 35.24 -9.00 19.00
C PHE A 56 34.11 -9.89 18.52
N THR A 57 33.02 -9.29 18.03
CA THR A 57 31.93 -10.00 17.37
C THR A 57 31.68 -9.35 16.01
N LEU A 58 31.61 -10.17 14.97
CA LEU A 58 31.23 -9.76 13.62
C LEU A 58 30.01 -10.58 13.21
N ASP A 59 28.94 -9.92 12.81
CA ASP A 59 27.73 -10.57 12.31
C ASP A 59 27.32 -10.03 10.95
N TYR A 60 26.79 -10.92 10.12
CA TYR A 60 26.18 -10.56 8.86
C TYR A 60 24.83 -11.26 8.72
N THR A 61 23.79 -10.46 8.48
CA THR A 61 22.44 -10.93 8.18
C THR A 61 22.08 -10.57 6.75
N TYR A 62 21.63 -11.57 5.99
CA TYR A 62 21.14 -11.44 4.64
C TYR A 62 19.72 -11.96 4.54
N SER A 63 18.84 -11.26 3.83
CA SER A 63 17.56 -11.83 3.45
C SER A 63 17.06 -11.34 2.10
N THR A 64 16.26 -12.19 1.45
CA THR A 64 15.41 -11.83 0.32
C THR A 64 13.98 -12.25 0.61
N ASN A 65 13.04 -11.47 0.13
CA ASN A 65 11.62 -11.79 0.15
C ASN A 65 11.03 -11.38 -1.19
N GLU A 66 10.53 -12.34 -1.95
CA GLU A 66 9.87 -12.12 -3.25
C GLU A 66 8.39 -12.34 -3.06
N ILE A 67 7.59 -11.40 -3.56
CA ILE A 67 6.14 -11.43 -3.49
C ILE A 67 5.61 -11.36 -4.91
N ARG A 68 4.70 -12.26 -5.24
CA ARG A 68 3.88 -12.23 -6.45
C ARG A 68 2.42 -12.30 -6.06
N GLU A 69 1.61 -11.47 -6.68
CA GLU A 69 0.15 -11.50 -6.57
C GLU A 69 -0.43 -11.47 -7.98
N ASP A 70 -1.26 -12.46 -8.31
CA ASP A 70 -2.12 -12.45 -9.49
C ASP A 70 -3.56 -12.27 -9.03
N ARG A 71 -4.19 -11.18 -9.44
CA ARG A 71 -5.50 -10.76 -8.97
C ARG A 71 -6.43 -10.50 -10.15
N GLY A 72 -7.61 -11.11 -10.12
CA GLY A 72 -8.69 -10.79 -11.04
C GLY A 72 -9.88 -10.23 -10.29
N GLU A 73 -10.62 -9.32 -10.90
CA GLU A 73 -11.80 -8.72 -10.30
C GLU A 73 -12.97 -8.64 -11.27
N GLN A 74 -14.17 -8.55 -10.70
CA GLN A 74 -15.41 -8.16 -11.37
C GLN A 74 -15.92 -6.90 -10.69
N ALA A 75 -16.06 -5.82 -11.46
CA ALA A 75 -16.45 -4.50 -10.98
C ALA A 75 -17.80 -4.05 -11.56
N MET A 76 -18.63 -3.48 -10.70
CA MET A 76 -19.95 -2.94 -11.01
C MET A 76 -19.99 -1.47 -10.59
N TRP A 77 -19.25 -0.66 -11.34
CA TRP A 77 -19.15 0.76 -11.07
C TRP A 77 -20.46 1.48 -11.36
N LEU A 78 -20.86 2.46 -10.56
CA LEU A 78 -22.08 3.25 -10.77
C LEU A 78 -21.81 4.40 -11.75
N GLN A 79 -22.64 4.52 -12.78
CA GLN A 79 -22.62 5.64 -13.75
C GLN A 79 -22.96 6.98 -13.09
N ASN A 80 -23.57 6.91 -11.91
CA ASN A 80 -23.90 8.04 -11.09
C ASN A 80 -24.89 9.00 -11.80
N SER A 81 -25.74 8.47 -12.69
CA SER A 81 -26.50 9.25 -13.68
C SER A 81 -28.03 9.07 -13.60
N GLN A 82 -28.54 7.83 -13.68
CA GLN A 82 -29.98 7.53 -13.72
C GLN A 82 -30.37 6.50 -12.66
N TYR A 83 -30.36 6.92 -11.39
CA TYR A 83 -30.95 6.13 -10.32
C TYR A 83 -32.48 6.12 -10.46
N THR A 84 -33.09 4.97 -10.21
CA THR A 84 -34.55 4.85 -10.13
C THR A 84 -35.03 4.62 -8.72
N ASP A 85 -34.25 3.92 -7.89
CA ASP A 85 -34.62 3.56 -6.53
C ASP A 85 -33.37 3.55 -5.64
N VAL A 86 -33.48 4.16 -4.46
CA VAL A 86 -32.42 4.16 -3.45
C VAL A 86 -33.04 4.01 -2.07
N GLU A 87 -32.49 3.14 -1.24
CA GLU A 87 -32.86 3.02 0.17
C GLU A 87 -31.66 3.31 1.06
N PHE A 88 -31.87 4.08 2.12
CA PHE A 88 -30.85 4.45 3.09
C PHE A 88 -31.04 3.78 4.46
N ASP A 89 -29.93 3.48 5.10
CA ASP A 89 -29.83 3.36 6.55
C ASP A 89 -29.37 4.70 7.14
N THR A 90 -30.23 5.29 7.97
CA THR A 90 -30.04 6.58 8.64
C THR A 90 -29.77 6.43 10.14
N SER A 91 -29.46 5.23 10.61
CA SER A 91 -29.18 4.98 12.04
C SER A 91 -27.82 5.52 12.50
N GLY A 92 -26.89 5.75 11.57
CA GLY A 92 -25.56 6.29 11.81
C GLY A 92 -25.45 7.81 11.66
N ALA A 93 -24.28 8.38 11.98
CA ALA A 93 -24.00 9.81 11.81
C ALA A 93 -23.86 10.25 10.34
N VAL A 94 -23.69 9.29 9.43
CA VAL A 94 -23.69 9.47 7.99
C VAL A 94 -24.68 8.45 7.44
N ALA A 95 -25.70 8.91 6.72
CA ALA A 95 -26.66 8.02 6.09
C ALA A 95 -25.98 7.21 4.97
N THR A 96 -26.20 5.91 4.92
CA THR A 96 -25.54 5.02 3.95
C THR A 96 -26.57 4.30 3.08
N PRO A 97 -26.40 4.25 1.75
CA PRO A 97 -27.28 3.47 0.90
C PRO A 97 -27.17 1.98 1.25
N ILE A 98 -28.32 1.33 1.46
CA ILE A 98 -28.43 -0.12 1.63
C ILE A 98 -29.02 -0.82 0.41
N TYR A 99 -29.61 -0.05 -0.50
CA TYR A 99 -30.01 -0.51 -1.82
C TYR A 99 -29.90 0.62 -2.84
N ILE A 100 -29.39 0.32 -4.03
CA ILE A 100 -29.34 1.23 -5.18
C ILE A 100 -29.77 0.46 -6.42
N ARG A 101 -30.65 1.06 -7.22
CA ARG A 101 -30.95 0.65 -8.60
C ARG A 101 -30.60 1.77 -9.58
N GLU A 102 -29.79 1.44 -10.57
CA GLU A 102 -29.38 2.35 -11.65
C GLU A 102 -29.67 1.75 -13.02
N ILE A 103 -30.37 2.51 -13.88
CA ILE A 103 -30.43 2.20 -15.31
C ILE A 103 -29.18 2.80 -15.95
N ALA A 104 -28.24 1.94 -16.31
CA ALA A 104 -26.96 2.36 -16.86
C ALA A 104 -26.97 2.56 -18.38
N GLY A 105 -27.89 1.92 -19.10
CA GLY A 105 -27.92 2.00 -20.57
C GLY A 105 -26.81 1.18 -21.21
N THR A 106 -26.08 1.79 -22.14
CA THR A 106 -24.85 1.22 -22.70
C THR A 106 -23.72 1.37 -21.70
N LYS A 107 -23.10 0.26 -21.30
CA LYS A 107 -22.16 0.20 -20.18
C LYS A 107 -21.23 -1.00 -20.29
N ASP A 108 -20.01 -0.80 -19.81
CA ASP A 108 -19.04 -1.85 -19.49
C ASP A 108 -19.03 -2.19 -17.99
N PHE A 109 -18.63 -3.43 -17.71
CA PHE A 109 -18.38 -3.97 -16.38
C PHE A 109 -16.94 -4.48 -16.33
N GLY A 110 -16.12 -3.83 -15.51
CA GLY A 110 -14.68 -4.10 -15.44
C GLY A 110 -14.40 -5.53 -14.99
N LEU A 111 -13.49 -6.18 -15.71
CA LEU A 111 -13.01 -7.53 -15.46
C LEU A 111 -11.47 -7.52 -15.30
N GLU A 112 -10.95 -6.54 -14.57
CA GLU A 112 -9.52 -6.20 -14.57
C GLU A 112 -8.63 -7.36 -14.08
N GLN A 113 -7.55 -7.63 -14.82
CA GLN A 113 -6.53 -8.62 -14.47
C GLN A 113 -5.24 -7.91 -14.07
N GLN A 114 -4.71 -8.27 -12.91
CA GLN A 114 -3.59 -7.59 -12.28
C GLN A 114 -2.50 -8.60 -11.94
N ARG A 115 -1.25 -8.21 -12.14
CA ARG A 115 -0.09 -8.91 -11.60
C ARG A 115 0.78 -7.92 -10.88
N THR A 116 1.14 -8.20 -9.64
CA THR A 116 2.10 -7.41 -8.85
C THR A 116 3.29 -8.29 -8.48
N MET A 117 4.51 -7.80 -8.71
CA MET A 117 5.74 -8.52 -8.38
C MET A 117 6.75 -7.56 -7.76
N GLN A 118 7.16 -7.83 -6.52
CA GLN A 118 8.17 -7.03 -5.82
C GLN A 118 9.18 -7.92 -5.09
N LYS A 119 10.46 -7.59 -5.23
CA LYS A 119 11.58 -8.23 -4.53
C LYS A 119 12.19 -7.29 -3.50
N TYR A 120 12.27 -7.80 -2.28
CA TYR A 120 12.95 -7.15 -1.16
C TYR A 120 14.28 -7.84 -0.89
N LYS A 121 15.33 -7.06 -0.62
CA LYS A 121 16.67 -7.56 -0.30
C LYS A 121 17.27 -6.75 0.85
N LEU A 122 17.69 -7.44 1.90
CA LEU A 122 18.38 -6.87 3.06
C LEU A 122 19.79 -7.45 3.15
N GLY A 123 20.76 -6.57 3.39
CA GLY A 123 22.08 -6.93 3.91
C GLY A 123 22.39 -6.07 5.13
N SER A 124 22.84 -6.68 6.22
CA SER A 124 23.16 -6.00 7.48
C SER A 124 24.45 -6.56 8.05
N LEU A 125 25.46 -5.69 8.19
CA LEU A 125 26.77 -6.02 8.77
C LEU A 125 26.89 -5.31 10.12
N GLY A 126 27.16 -6.07 11.17
CA GLY A 126 27.44 -5.57 12.51
C GLY A 126 28.86 -5.94 12.95
N PHE A 127 29.52 -5.02 13.63
CA PHE A 127 30.78 -5.24 14.32
C PHE A 127 30.70 -4.67 15.72
N ASN A 128 31.05 -5.49 16.70
CA ASN A 128 31.07 -5.12 18.10
C ASN A 128 32.43 -5.47 18.72
N ALA A 129 32.97 -4.58 19.54
CA ALA A 129 34.17 -4.81 20.33
C ALA A 129 33.88 -4.45 21.79
N VAL A 130 34.10 -5.39 22.71
CA VAL A 130 34.01 -5.17 24.16
C VAL A 130 35.39 -5.29 24.76
N TRP A 131 35.80 -4.26 25.50
CA TRP A 131 37.10 -4.20 26.18
C TRP A 131 36.91 -3.92 27.67
N ASP A 132 37.22 -4.90 28.49
CA ASP A 132 37.39 -4.77 29.92
C ASP A 132 38.77 -4.15 30.19
N VAL A 133 38.82 -2.82 30.32
CA VAL A 133 40.07 -2.07 30.54
C VAL A 133 40.70 -2.47 31.88
N ASN A 134 39.85 -2.66 32.90
CA ASN A 134 40.18 -3.20 34.22
C ASN A 134 38.88 -3.73 34.88
N GLU A 135 38.94 -4.11 36.16
CA GLU A 135 37.81 -4.66 36.92
C GLU A 135 36.61 -3.69 37.03
N ASP A 136 36.86 -2.39 36.94
CA ASP A 136 35.84 -1.35 37.13
C ASP A 136 35.39 -0.69 35.83
N LEU A 137 36.21 -0.69 34.77
CA LEU A 137 35.96 0.04 33.52
C LEU A 137 35.84 -0.91 32.32
N ARG A 138 34.66 -0.91 31.70
CA ARG A 138 34.37 -1.56 30.42
C ARG A 138 34.10 -0.50 29.35
N LEU A 139 34.69 -0.68 28.17
CA LEU A 139 34.39 0.10 26.98
C LEU A 139 33.78 -0.82 25.92
N SER A 140 32.81 -0.33 25.16
CA SER A 140 32.29 -1.01 23.98
C SER A 140 32.27 -0.09 22.77
N PHE A 141 32.60 -0.66 21.63
CA PHE A 141 32.41 -0.04 20.33
C PHE A 141 31.44 -0.89 19.52
N ASP A 142 30.45 -0.25 18.91
CA ASP A 142 29.48 -0.88 18.05
C ASP A 142 29.40 -0.11 16.73
N ALA A 143 29.47 -0.82 15.61
CA ALA A 143 29.29 -0.26 14.29
C ALA A 143 28.39 -1.17 13.47
N HIS A 144 27.44 -0.56 12.76
CA HIS A 144 26.49 -1.30 11.95
C HIS A 144 26.20 -0.57 10.65
N SER A 145 26.05 -1.35 9.58
CA SER A 145 25.61 -0.88 8.28
C SER A 145 24.59 -1.83 7.70
N SER A 146 23.39 -1.32 7.41
CA SER A 146 22.35 -2.08 6.72
C SER A 146 21.88 -1.37 5.47
N LYS A 147 21.58 -2.16 4.44
CA LYS A 147 20.94 -1.72 3.20
C LYS A 147 19.74 -2.61 2.91
N ASN A 148 18.59 -1.98 2.71
CA ASN A 148 17.37 -2.62 2.27
C ASN A 148 16.98 -2.07 0.89
N GLU A 149 16.57 -2.95 -0.01
CA GLU A 149 16.15 -2.62 -1.37
C GLU A 149 14.80 -3.26 -1.63
N SER A 150 13.85 -2.47 -2.14
CA SER A 150 12.56 -2.90 -2.66
C SER A 150 12.56 -2.56 -4.15
N ARG A 151 12.53 -3.57 -5.01
CA ARG A 151 12.58 -3.38 -6.46
C ARG A 151 11.55 -4.25 -7.17
N PRO A 152 11.02 -3.78 -8.30
CA PRO A 152 10.27 -4.61 -9.21
C PRO A 152 11.09 -5.80 -9.72
N ASN A 153 10.43 -6.93 -9.95
CA ASN A 153 11.06 -8.15 -10.46
C ASN A 153 10.20 -8.90 -11.47
N ASP A 154 9.23 -8.26 -12.11
CA ASP A 154 8.48 -8.86 -13.23
C ASP A 154 9.43 -9.09 -14.43
N PRO A 155 9.61 -10.34 -14.91
CA PRO A 155 10.55 -10.63 -15.98
C PRO A 155 10.07 -10.18 -17.36
N LEU A 156 8.76 -9.97 -17.54
CA LEU A 156 8.18 -9.56 -18.83
C LEU A 156 8.33 -8.05 -19.03
N THR A 157 8.03 -7.27 -18.01
CA THR A 157 7.91 -5.81 -18.13
C THR A 157 9.05 -5.05 -17.47
N GLY A 158 9.75 -5.68 -16.52
CA GLY A 158 10.64 -5.01 -15.57
C GLY A 158 9.89 -4.13 -14.56
N GLY A 159 8.56 -4.10 -14.62
CA GLY A 159 7.67 -3.33 -13.77
C GLY A 159 7.30 -4.03 -12.47
N GLY A 160 6.69 -3.27 -11.56
CA GLY A 160 6.22 -3.76 -10.26
C GLY A 160 4.77 -4.19 -10.31
N SER A 161 4.00 -3.68 -11.27
CA SER A 161 2.65 -4.13 -11.54
C SER A 161 2.22 -3.96 -12.99
N ILE A 162 1.36 -4.88 -13.42
CA ILE A 162 0.64 -4.91 -14.69
C ILE A 162 -0.85 -4.81 -14.35
N PHE A 163 -1.55 -3.89 -14.98
CA PHE A 163 -3.02 -3.82 -14.96
C PHE A 163 -3.52 -3.93 -16.39
N SER A 164 -4.03 -5.11 -16.74
CA SER A 164 -4.64 -5.42 -18.02
C SER A 164 -6.15 -5.35 -17.86
N SER A 165 -6.73 -4.19 -18.20
CA SER A 165 -8.17 -3.97 -18.07
C SER A 165 -8.89 -4.56 -19.29
N ILE A 166 -9.80 -5.48 -19.01
CA ILE A 166 -10.81 -5.99 -19.94
C ILE A 166 -12.19 -5.73 -19.31
N ALA A 167 -13.24 -5.77 -20.11
CA ALA A 167 -14.59 -5.60 -19.59
C ALA A 167 -15.63 -6.34 -20.43
N GLY A 168 -16.69 -6.78 -19.77
CA GLY A 168 -17.92 -7.20 -20.43
C GLY A 168 -18.80 -6.00 -20.74
N THR A 169 -19.43 -5.94 -21.90
CA THR A 169 -20.16 -4.76 -22.38
C THR A 169 -21.34 -5.13 -23.27
N ASN A 170 -22.36 -4.27 -23.32
CA ASN A 170 -23.36 -4.30 -24.39
C ASN A 170 -23.02 -3.37 -25.57
N ASN A 171 -21.88 -2.67 -25.53
CA ASN A 171 -21.35 -1.91 -26.66
C ASN A 171 -20.62 -2.84 -27.65
N CYS A 172 -21.37 -3.73 -28.29
CA CYS A 172 -20.84 -4.77 -29.18
C CYS A 172 -21.76 -4.96 -30.40
N THR A 173 -21.38 -5.85 -31.33
CA THR A 173 -22.20 -6.12 -32.54
C THR A 173 -22.64 -7.58 -32.71
N THR A 174 -21.96 -8.54 -32.08
CA THR A 174 -22.13 -9.98 -32.36
C THR A 174 -22.74 -10.80 -31.22
N GLY A 175 -22.63 -10.34 -29.97
CA GLY A 175 -23.19 -10.99 -28.77
C GLY A 175 -24.72 -10.90 -28.61
N PRO A 176 -25.32 -11.83 -27.86
CA PRO A 176 -26.77 -11.88 -27.60
C PRO A 176 -27.32 -10.68 -26.83
N HIS A 177 -26.47 -9.98 -26.06
CA HIS A 177 -26.83 -8.82 -25.25
C HIS A 177 -26.26 -7.51 -25.80
N CYS A 178 -25.87 -7.47 -27.08
CA CYS A 178 -25.45 -6.24 -27.73
C CYS A 178 -26.61 -5.22 -27.87
N GLY A 179 -26.32 -3.96 -27.58
CA GLY A 179 -27.31 -2.90 -27.47
C GLY A 179 -28.17 -3.02 -26.21
N GLY A 180 -29.44 -2.62 -26.31
CA GLY A 180 -30.34 -2.63 -25.17
C GLY A 180 -29.89 -1.70 -24.04
N SER A 181 -30.19 -2.07 -22.80
CA SER A 181 -29.92 -1.28 -21.61
C SER A 181 -29.65 -2.17 -20.41
N TYR A 182 -28.50 -1.99 -19.77
CA TYR A 182 -28.20 -2.64 -18.49
C TYR A 182 -28.82 -1.86 -17.33
N VAL A 183 -29.35 -2.62 -16.38
CA VAL A 183 -29.74 -2.15 -15.05
C VAL A 183 -28.87 -2.87 -14.04
N GLN A 184 -28.33 -2.11 -13.09
CA GLN A 184 -27.56 -2.67 -11.98
C GLN A 184 -28.25 -2.37 -10.66
N GLU A 185 -28.28 -3.39 -9.80
CA GLU A 185 -28.85 -3.33 -8.47
C GLU A 185 -27.81 -3.76 -7.45
N LEU A 186 -27.56 -2.92 -6.46
CA LEU A 186 -26.57 -3.14 -5.43
C LEU A 186 -27.29 -3.21 -4.08
N TYR A 187 -26.99 -4.25 -3.31
CA TYR A 187 -27.61 -4.54 -2.02
C TYR A 187 -26.54 -4.64 -0.94
N TRP A 188 -26.73 -3.90 0.16
CA TRP A 188 -25.86 -3.94 1.34
C TRP A 188 -26.65 -4.37 2.59
N ASN A 189 -25.95 -4.53 3.71
CA ASN A 189 -26.51 -4.98 5.00
C ASN A 189 -27.16 -6.38 4.98
N ARG A 190 -26.73 -7.24 4.04
CA ARG A 190 -27.14 -8.66 3.94
C ARG A 190 -26.00 -9.65 4.24
N GLY A 191 -24.91 -9.18 4.85
CA GLY A 191 -23.64 -9.92 4.94
C GLY A 191 -22.66 -9.39 3.90
N LEU A 192 -22.27 -10.23 2.93
CA LEU A 192 -21.50 -9.77 1.77
C LEU A 192 -22.39 -8.89 0.87
N PRO A 193 -21.93 -7.72 0.40
CA PRO A 193 -22.68 -6.92 -0.57
C PRO A 193 -22.97 -7.72 -1.84
N VAL A 194 -24.17 -7.58 -2.39
CA VAL A 194 -24.65 -8.33 -3.56
C VAL A 194 -24.94 -7.38 -4.71
N GLY A 195 -24.37 -7.67 -5.88
CA GLY A 195 -24.65 -6.96 -7.12
C GLY A 195 -25.41 -7.84 -8.11
N ALA A 196 -26.46 -7.31 -8.71
CA ALA A 196 -27.21 -7.96 -9.77
C ALA A 196 -27.19 -7.10 -11.03
N ILE A 197 -27.03 -7.74 -12.19
CA ILE A 197 -27.03 -7.08 -13.50
C ILE A 197 -28.18 -7.64 -14.31
N THR A 198 -29.12 -6.80 -14.71
CA THR A 198 -30.21 -7.21 -15.61
C THR A 198 -30.04 -6.53 -16.95
N TRP A 199 -29.94 -7.31 -18.03
CA TRP A 199 -30.00 -6.79 -19.38
C TRP A 199 -31.44 -6.66 -19.85
N TYR A 200 -31.78 -5.54 -20.48
CA TYR A 200 -33.07 -5.31 -21.12
C TYR A 200 -32.89 -5.01 -22.61
N PRO A 201 -33.78 -5.48 -23.51
CA PRO A 201 -33.72 -5.18 -24.94
C PRO A 201 -33.83 -3.68 -25.28
N SER A 202 -34.39 -2.86 -24.38
CA SER A 202 -34.49 -1.42 -24.54
C SER A 202 -34.54 -0.68 -23.19
N THR A 203 -34.26 0.63 -23.19
CA THR A 203 -34.45 1.47 -22.00
C THR A 203 -35.92 1.55 -21.57
N ALA A 204 -36.87 1.43 -22.51
CA ALA A 204 -38.29 1.40 -22.17
C ALA A 204 -38.65 0.13 -21.39
N ASP A 205 -38.11 -1.02 -21.80
CA ASP A 205 -38.22 -2.29 -21.07
C ASP A 205 -37.59 -2.20 -19.68
N ALA A 206 -36.41 -1.57 -19.56
CA ALA A 206 -35.71 -1.36 -18.29
C ALA A 206 -36.49 -0.47 -17.30
N LEU A 207 -37.18 0.55 -17.81
CA LEU A 207 -38.08 1.42 -17.03
C LEU A 207 -39.36 0.69 -16.62
N ALA A 208 -39.90 -0.17 -17.50
CA ALA A 208 -41.12 -0.94 -17.23
C ALA A 208 -40.85 -2.21 -16.39
N GLY A 209 -39.60 -2.66 -16.27
CA GLY A 209 -39.25 -3.92 -15.62
C GLY A 209 -39.74 -5.15 -16.38
N THR A 210 -39.82 -5.07 -17.71
CA THR A 210 -40.35 -6.14 -18.58
C THR A 210 -39.28 -6.70 -19.49
N ASN A 211 -39.34 -7.99 -19.85
CA ASN A 211 -38.42 -8.64 -20.79
C ASN A 211 -36.93 -8.65 -20.39
N GLY A 212 -36.62 -8.35 -19.12
CA GLY A 212 -35.25 -8.36 -18.61
C GLY A 212 -34.71 -9.76 -18.41
N GLN A 213 -33.42 -9.95 -18.70
CA GLN A 213 -32.66 -11.15 -18.34
C GLN A 213 -31.75 -10.82 -17.17
N LEU A 214 -32.03 -11.41 -16.01
CA LEU A 214 -31.22 -11.26 -14.80
C LEU A 214 -29.93 -12.08 -14.91
N ASN A 215 -28.82 -11.47 -14.53
CA ASN A 215 -27.46 -12.00 -14.51
C ASN A 215 -27.14 -12.86 -15.74
N PRO A 216 -27.24 -12.29 -16.97
CA PRO A 216 -27.04 -13.07 -18.20
C PRO A 216 -25.61 -13.62 -18.34
N GLY A 217 -24.65 -13.05 -17.61
CA GLY A 217 -23.22 -13.25 -17.81
C GLY A 217 -22.72 -12.55 -19.08
N PHE A 218 -21.41 -12.61 -19.32
CA PHE A 218 -20.80 -12.16 -20.57
C PHE A 218 -20.31 -13.36 -21.37
N VAL A 219 -20.57 -13.35 -22.67
CA VAL A 219 -20.08 -14.37 -23.61
C VAL A 219 -19.07 -13.80 -24.60
N GLU A 220 -18.47 -14.68 -25.40
CA GLU A 220 -17.68 -14.25 -26.56
C GLU A 220 -18.51 -13.31 -27.45
N GLY A 221 -17.89 -12.20 -27.90
CA GLY A 221 -18.57 -11.13 -28.61
C GLY A 221 -19.13 -10.02 -27.72
N GLU A 222 -18.94 -10.10 -26.40
CA GLU A 222 -19.32 -9.07 -25.41
C GLU A 222 -18.15 -8.63 -24.53
N ILE A 223 -16.96 -9.21 -24.73
CA ILE A 223 -15.77 -8.94 -23.91
C ILE A 223 -14.70 -8.34 -24.80
N GLY A 224 -14.13 -7.22 -24.36
CA GLY A 224 -13.02 -6.55 -25.02
C GLY A 224 -12.04 -5.95 -24.03
N THR A 225 -10.91 -5.53 -24.55
CA THR A 225 -9.88 -4.79 -23.82
C THR A 225 -10.30 -3.35 -23.57
N GLN A 226 -9.75 -2.73 -22.53
CA GLN A 226 -9.89 -1.31 -22.26
C GLN A 226 -8.52 -0.64 -22.34
N VAL A 227 -7.74 -0.74 -21.27
CA VAL A 227 -6.46 -0.06 -21.11
C VAL A 227 -5.43 -1.02 -20.52
N LEU A 228 -4.17 -0.82 -20.88
CA LEU A 228 -3.05 -1.49 -20.25
C LEU A 228 -2.21 -0.45 -19.49
N ARG A 229 -1.86 -0.76 -18.23
CA ARG A 229 -1.00 0.09 -17.41
C ARG A 229 0.13 -0.72 -16.80
N ILE A 230 1.36 -0.26 -16.99
CA ILE A 230 2.56 -0.82 -16.36
C ILE A 230 3.12 0.22 -15.39
N ASN A 231 3.26 -0.18 -14.13
CA ASN A 231 3.73 0.67 -13.06
C ASN A 231 4.99 0.10 -12.42
N ALA A 232 5.89 0.97 -11.94
CA ALA A 232 7.14 0.55 -11.32
C ALA A 232 7.57 1.53 -10.22
N GLN A 233 7.95 0.98 -9.07
CA GLN A 233 8.49 1.74 -7.95
C GLN A 233 9.66 1.02 -7.31
N THR A 234 10.75 1.74 -7.07
CA THR A 234 11.90 1.27 -6.29
C THR A 234 12.06 2.07 -5.02
N GLN A 235 12.58 1.43 -3.98
CA GLN A 235 12.97 2.10 -2.74
C GLN A 235 14.24 1.47 -2.20
N VAL A 236 15.24 2.30 -1.90
CA VAL A 236 16.50 1.88 -1.27
C VAL A 236 16.67 2.66 0.01
N SER A 237 16.83 1.95 1.12
CA SER A 237 17.10 2.53 2.44
C SER A 237 18.42 2.02 2.98
N GLU A 238 19.25 2.91 3.48
CA GLU A 238 20.54 2.61 4.09
C GLU A 238 20.63 3.23 5.48
N ILE A 239 21.13 2.48 6.45
CA ILE A 239 21.45 2.96 7.78
C ILE A 239 22.90 2.63 8.06
N LYS A 240 23.64 3.62 8.55
CA LYS A 240 25.02 3.47 9.05
C LYS A 240 25.06 4.06 10.44
N GLN A 241 25.58 3.32 11.40
CA GLN A 241 25.67 3.76 12.78
C GLN A 241 27.00 3.36 13.39
N GLY A 242 27.47 4.19 14.31
CA GLY A 242 28.65 3.95 15.13
C GLY A 242 28.42 4.50 16.53
N ARG A 243 28.80 3.73 17.53
CA ARG A 243 28.59 4.05 18.94
C ARG A 243 29.78 3.62 19.77
N ILE A 244 30.13 4.44 20.75
CA ILE A 244 31.10 4.12 21.80
C ILE A 244 30.41 4.30 23.13
N ASP A 245 30.51 3.30 23.99
CA ASP A 245 29.99 3.35 25.36
C ASP A 245 31.10 3.03 26.36
N GLY A 246 30.97 3.62 27.53
CA GLY A 246 31.74 3.28 28.71
C GLY A 246 30.83 2.97 29.88
N GLU A 247 31.22 1.97 30.65
CA GLU A 247 30.63 1.59 31.91
C GLU A 247 31.73 1.56 32.97
N TRP A 248 31.57 2.40 33.99
CA TRP A 248 32.48 2.50 35.12
C TRP A 248 31.74 2.15 36.42
N ILE A 249 32.18 1.09 37.07
CA ILE A 249 31.72 0.66 38.40
C ILE A 249 32.38 1.56 39.45
N ILE A 250 31.56 2.12 40.35
CA ILE A 250 31.99 2.99 41.44
C ILE A 250 31.68 2.25 42.74
N ASP A 251 32.66 1.52 43.26
CA ASP A 251 32.50 0.55 44.35
C ASP A 251 31.37 -0.47 44.08
N ASP A 252 30.94 -1.21 45.11
CA ASP A 252 29.84 -2.19 45.00
C ASP A 252 28.43 -1.54 44.91
N ARG A 253 28.34 -0.21 44.79
CA ARG A 253 27.08 0.54 44.96
C ARG A 253 26.77 1.52 43.84
N GLY A 254 27.69 1.77 42.92
CA GLY A 254 27.53 2.78 41.88
C GLY A 254 27.91 2.26 40.50
N ARG A 255 27.24 2.77 39.48
CA ARG A 255 27.61 2.54 38.08
C ARG A 255 27.38 3.79 37.26
N PHE A 256 28.45 4.31 36.66
CA PHE A 256 28.41 5.40 35.71
C PHE A 256 28.48 4.87 34.28
N GLN A 257 27.52 5.24 33.44
CA GLN A 257 27.46 4.88 32.04
C GLN A 257 27.50 6.14 31.20
N PHE A 258 28.26 6.14 30.13
CA PHE A 258 28.36 7.26 29.22
C PHE A 258 28.57 6.75 27.81
N GLY A 259 28.22 7.55 26.81
CA GLY A 259 28.46 7.16 25.43
C GLY A 259 28.17 8.25 24.44
N VAL A 260 28.64 8.03 23.23
CA VAL A 260 28.40 8.86 22.06
C VAL A 260 28.00 7.97 20.90
N ASP A 261 27.03 8.42 20.10
CA ASP A 261 26.63 7.73 18.88
C ASP A 261 26.42 8.70 17.73
N SER A 262 26.64 8.19 16.52
CA SER A 262 26.32 8.87 15.28
C SER A 262 25.63 7.88 14.35
N SER A 263 24.52 8.30 13.75
CA SER A 263 23.83 7.53 12.73
C SER A 263 23.52 8.38 11.51
N LYS A 264 23.57 7.76 10.35
CA LYS A 264 23.12 8.31 9.07
C LYS A 264 22.12 7.34 8.46
N SER A 265 20.90 7.83 8.26
CA SER A 265 19.85 7.13 7.52
C SER A 265 19.64 7.83 6.19
N SER A 266 19.48 7.07 5.11
CA SER A 266 19.06 7.62 3.82
C SER A 266 18.05 6.73 3.15
N THR A 267 17.00 7.31 2.59
CA THR A 267 16.00 6.61 1.78
C THR A 267 15.90 7.30 0.43
N HIS A 268 15.91 6.53 -0.65
CA HIS A 268 15.69 6.98 -2.02
C HIS A 268 14.53 6.19 -2.61
N ARG A 269 13.46 6.86 -3.03
CA ARG A 269 12.28 6.30 -3.67
C ARG A 269 12.17 6.85 -5.08
N LEU A 270 12.11 5.96 -6.06
CA LEU A 270 11.90 6.31 -7.45
C LEU A 270 10.60 5.67 -7.93
N GLN A 271 9.71 6.48 -8.50
CA GLN A 271 8.45 6.04 -9.08
C GLN A 271 8.45 6.40 -10.57
N ALA A 272 8.41 5.39 -11.43
CA ALA A 272 8.20 5.60 -12.85
C ALA A 272 6.80 6.19 -13.08
N ALA A 273 6.66 7.04 -14.09
CA ALA A 273 5.34 7.43 -14.57
C ALA A 273 4.60 6.19 -15.08
N GLU A 274 3.28 6.18 -14.92
CA GLU A 274 2.46 5.08 -15.44
C GLU A 274 2.64 4.96 -16.96
N ASN A 275 3.08 3.79 -17.41
CA ASN A 275 3.12 3.50 -18.83
C ASN A 275 1.73 3.02 -19.26
N TYR A 276 0.97 3.94 -19.84
CA TYR A 276 -0.42 3.76 -20.22
C TYR A 276 -0.54 3.50 -21.72
N SER A 277 -1.27 2.45 -22.10
CA SER A 277 -1.65 2.15 -23.48
C SER A 277 -3.17 2.06 -23.62
N THR A 278 -3.74 2.86 -24.53
CA THR A 278 -5.15 2.78 -24.91
C THR A 278 -5.34 1.60 -25.85
N LEU A 279 -6.21 0.65 -25.50
CA LEU A 279 -6.62 -0.46 -26.35
C LEU A 279 -8.03 -0.18 -26.88
N GLY A 280 -9.06 -0.83 -26.33
CA GLY A 280 -10.47 -0.52 -26.58
C GLY A 280 -11.02 0.71 -25.87
N ASP A 281 -10.21 1.32 -24.99
CA ASP A 281 -10.59 2.43 -24.12
C ASP A 281 -11.74 2.06 -23.18
N TRP A 282 -12.15 2.98 -22.30
CA TRP A 282 -13.20 2.72 -21.31
C TRP A 282 -14.56 2.35 -21.91
N SER A 283 -14.79 2.61 -23.20
CA SER A 283 -16.01 2.21 -23.92
C SER A 283 -15.96 0.80 -24.52
N VAL A 284 -14.82 0.10 -24.43
CA VAL A 284 -14.62 -1.25 -24.97
C VAL A 284 -14.96 -1.29 -26.47
N GLY A 285 -14.43 -0.32 -27.24
CA GLY A 285 -14.88 -0.04 -28.61
C GLY A 285 -14.45 -1.04 -29.69
N ASN A 286 -13.80 -2.13 -29.31
CA ASN A 286 -13.00 -3.03 -30.15
C ASN A 286 -13.32 -4.52 -29.92
N VAL A 287 -14.46 -4.85 -29.31
CA VAL A 287 -14.84 -6.25 -28.97
C VAL A 287 -14.63 -7.22 -30.13
N ASP A 288 -15.21 -6.93 -31.30
CA ASP A 288 -15.13 -7.86 -32.44
C ASP A 288 -13.70 -8.06 -32.93
N SER A 289 -12.87 -7.01 -32.91
CA SER A 289 -11.49 -7.11 -33.35
C SER A 289 -10.61 -7.82 -32.33
N ASP A 290 -10.85 -7.62 -31.03
CA ASP A 290 -10.13 -8.33 -29.97
C ASP A 290 -10.41 -9.83 -30.00
N VAL A 291 -11.68 -10.20 -30.12
CA VAL A 291 -12.11 -11.60 -30.24
C VAL A 291 -11.49 -12.23 -31.49
N ALA A 292 -11.55 -11.57 -32.64
CA ALA A 292 -10.97 -12.08 -33.88
C ALA A 292 -9.44 -12.26 -33.84
N ASN A 293 -8.75 -11.58 -32.91
CA ASN A 293 -7.31 -11.69 -32.71
C ASN A 293 -6.93 -12.60 -31.52
N GLY A 294 -7.88 -13.34 -30.96
CA GLY A 294 -7.60 -14.39 -29.97
C GLY A 294 -7.66 -13.93 -28.51
N LEU A 295 -8.27 -12.78 -28.19
CA LEU A 295 -8.45 -12.36 -26.78
C LEU A 295 -9.09 -13.47 -25.93
N MET A 296 -10.11 -14.14 -26.48
CA MET A 296 -10.85 -15.16 -25.75
C MET A 296 -10.05 -16.43 -25.45
N ASP A 297 -8.95 -16.69 -26.16
CA ASP A 297 -8.05 -17.81 -25.88
C ASP A 297 -7.25 -17.60 -24.59
N LEU A 298 -7.13 -16.34 -24.13
CA LEU A 298 -6.39 -15.94 -22.92
C LEU A 298 -7.28 -15.85 -21.68
N LEU A 299 -8.60 -16.00 -21.86
CA LEU A 299 -9.60 -15.80 -20.83
C LEU A 299 -10.35 -17.09 -20.55
N GLN A 300 -10.70 -17.29 -19.27
CA GLN A 300 -11.56 -18.39 -18.85
C GLN A 300 -12.67 -17.85 -17.94
N PRO A 301 -13.91 -18.35 -18.08
CA PRO A 301 -15.00 -17.95 -17.20
C PRO A 301 -14.73 -18.46 -15.78
N VAL A 302 -15.12 -17.67 -14.78
CA VAL A 302 -14.93 -18.01 -13.38
C VAL A 302 -16.21 -17.74 -12.59
N ASP A 303 -16.53 -18.69 -11.71
CA ASP A 303 -17.55 -18.51 -10.70
C ASP A 303 -16.95 -17.78 -9.49
N ILE A 304 -16.86 -16.46 -9.57
CA ILE A 304 -16.27 -15.63 -8.50
C ILE A 304 -17.11 -15.67 -7.22
N THR A 305 -18.41 -15.91 -7.32
CA THR A 305 -19.30 -15.96 -6.15
C THR A 305 -19.20 -17.31 -5.44
N GLY A 306 -19.00 -18.39 -6.19
CA GLY A 306 -18.73 -19.74 -5.71
C GLY A 306 -17.35 -19.91 -5.07
N MET A 307 -16.44 -18.94 -5.23
CA MET A 307 -15.17 -18.90 -4.49
C MET A 307 -15.34 -18.53 -3.01
N PHE A 308 -16.49 -17.99 -2.61
CA PHE A 308 -16.79 -17.72 -1.20
C PHE A 308 -17.36 -18.98 -0.53
N SER A 309 -16.67 -19.51 0.49
CA SER A 309 -17.16 -20.66 1.27
C SER A 309 -18.27 -20.29 2.27
N ASP A 310 -18.21 -19.06 2.79
CA ASP A 310 -19.00 -18.64 3.94
C ASP A 310 -20.19 -17.75 3.55
N PHE A 311 -20.28 -17.36 2.27
CA PHE A 311 -21.32 -16.49 1.74
C PHE A 311 -21.91 -17.07 0.46
N ASN A 312 -23.24 -17.17 0.41
CA ASN A 312 -23.97 -17.49 -0.82
C ASN A 312 -24.63 -16.22 -1.33
N ILE A 313 -24.13 -15.69 -2.44
CA ILE A 313 -24.65 -14.46 -3.06
C ILE A 313 -25.41 -14.72 -4.38
N GLY A 314 -25.75 -15.97 -4.67
CA GLY A 314 -26.53 -16.36 -5.86
C GLY A 314 -25.69 -16.54 -7.14
N ASP A 315 -26.39 -16.69 -8.27
CA ASP A 315 -25.80 -16.95 -9.60
C ASP A 315 -24.91 -15.80 -10.08
N THR A 316 -23.79 -16.18 -10.70
CA THR A 316 -22.70 -15.30 -11.11
C THR A 316 -23.09 -14.35 -12.23
N ASN A 317 -22.56 -13.12 -12.17
CA ASN A 317 -22.64 -12.12 -13.24
C ASN A 317 -21.65 -12.38 -14.41
N GLY A 318 -21.24 -13.64 -14.67
CA GLY A 318 -20.31 -13.99 -15.74
C GLY A 318 -18.92 -13.35 -15.62
N ALA A 319 -18.22 -13.59 -14.51
CA ALA A 319 -16.85 -13.11 -14.32
C ALA A 319 -15.86 -13.90 -15.20
N TRP A 320 -14.72 -13.29 -15.52
CA TRP A 320 -13.65 -13.89 -16.29
C TRP A 320 -12.29 -13.65 -15.64
N ARG A 321 -11.36 -14.57 -15.89
CA ARG A 321 -9.97 -14.45 -15.46
C ARG A 321 -8.99 -14.74 -16.59
N GLY A 322 -7.82 -14.11 -16.54
CA GLY A 322 -6.69 -14.35 -17.44
C GLY A 322 -5.36 -13.98 -16.77
N ASP A 323 -4.23 -14.38 -17.36
CA ASP A 323 -2.91 -13.92 -16.88
C ASP A 323 -2.67 -12.48 -17.37
N ALA A 324 -2.43 -11.56 -16.44
CA ALA A 324 -2.25 -10.15 -16.77
C ALA A 324 -1.05 -9.91 -17.71
N GLY A 325 0.00 -10.74 -17.63
CA GLY A 325 1.16 -10.68 -18.50
C GLY A 325 0.91 -11.25 -19.89
N GLU A 326 0.14 -12.33 -20.02
CA GLU A 326 -0.31 -12.82 -21.33
C GLU A 326 -1.20 -11.79 -22.03
N LEU A 327 -2.09 -11.13 -21.29
CA LEU A 327 -2.90 -10.02 -21.81
C LEU A 327 -2.05 -8.79 -22.18
N ALA A 328 -1.00 -8.48 -21.40
CA ALA A 328 -0.05 -7.43 -21.76
C ALA A 328 0.72 -7.81 -23.04
N GLN A 329 1.10 -9.07 -23.21
CA GLN A 329 1.76 -9.55 -24.42
C GLN A 329 0.82 -9.51 -25.63
N PHE A 330 -0.45 -9.87 -25.48
CA PHE A 330 -1.48 -9.66 -26.51
C PHE A 330 -1.56 -8.19 -26.93
N ALA A 331 -1.58 -7.26 -25.97
CA ALA A 331 -1.56 -5.83 -26.27
C ALA A 331 -0.26 -5.41 -26.99
N ALA A 332 0.89 -5.96 -26.64
CA ALA A 332 2.14 -5.70 -27.37
C ALA A 332 2.06 -6.19 -28.83
N ASP A 333 1.59 -7.42 -29.04
CA ASP A 333 1.61 -8.09 -30.34
C ASP A 333 0.54 -7.55 -31.29
N TYR A 334 -0.66 -7.28 -30.77
CA TYR A 334 -1.80 -6.83 -31.58
C TYR A 334 -1.91 -5.31 -31.65
N TYR A 335 -1.79 -4.62 -30.51
CA TYR A 335 -1.89 -3.15 -30.44
C TYR A 335 -0.56 -2.42 -30.65
N GLY A 336 0.57 -3.12 -30.62
CA GLY A 336 1.88 -2.47 -30.59
C GLY A 336 2.16 -1.73 -29.27
N ALA A 337 1.48 -2.11 -28.19
CA ALA A 337 1.63 -1.47 -26.88
C ALA A 337 3.05 -1.62 -26.33
N ASN A 338 3.60 -0.55 -25.75
CA ASN A 338 4.86 -0.64 -25.02
C ASN A 338 4.58 -1.21 -23.62
N ILE A 339 5.08 -2.41 -23.34
CA ILE A 339 4.88 -3.10 -22.05
C ILE A 339 6.03 -2.91 -21.07
N GLY A 340 7.05 -2.12 -21.41
CA GLY A 340 8.17 -1.83 -20.52
C GLY A 340 7.84 -0.80 -19.44
N VAL A 341 8.77 -0.60 -18.51
CA VAL A 341 8.71 0.53 -17.57
C VAL A 341 8.88 1.85 -18.32
N SER A 342 8.10 2.87 -17.96
CA SER A 342 8.28 4.23 -18.48
C SER A 342 9.69 4.75 -18.19
N ALA A 343 10.33 5.35 -19.19
CA ALA A 343 11.61 6.05 -19.01
C ALA A 343 11.48 7.37 -18.23
N GLN A 344 10.25 7.90 -18.13
CA GLN A 344 9.94 9.10 -17.35
C GLN A 344 9.58 8.73 -15.92
N ASN A 345 10.06 9.50 -14.95
CA ASN A 345 9.70 9.34 -13.54
C ASN A 345 8.56 10.29 -13.16
N ALA A 346 7.56 9.78 -12.44
CA ALA A 346 6.53 10.61 -11.81
C ALA A 346 7.04 11.24 -10.51
N ALA A 347 7.95 10.56 -9.80
CA ALA A 347 8.57 11.09 -8.60
C ALA A 347 9.96 10.48 -8.35
N ASP A 348 10.88 11.30 -7.86
CA ASP A 348 12.19 10.89 -7.35
C ASP A 348 12.44 11.61 -6.03
N ASN A 349 12.31 10.88 -4.92
CA ASN A 349 12.36 11.42 -3.58
C ASN A 349 13.52 10.83 -2.78
N ARG A 350 14.33 11.69 -2.15
CA ARG A 350 15.42 11.31 -1.27
C ARG A 350 15.29 12.01 0.07
N ILE A 351 15.43 11.25 1.14
CA ILE A 351 15.53 11.78 2.51
C ILE A 351 16.84 11.28 3.09
N GLU A 352 17.58 12.17 3.74
CA GLU A 352 18.80 11.87 4.48
C GLU A 352 18.70 12.48 5.87
N GLU A 353 18.91 11.66 6.91
CA GLU A 353 18.95 12.09 8.31
C GLU A 353 20.31 11.75 8.90
N LYS A 354 20.94 12.71 9.57
CA LYS A 354 22.14 12.49 10.36
C LYS A 354 21.85 12.86 11.81
N THR A 355 21.98 11.89 12.71
CA THR A 355 21.76 12.07 14.14
C THR A 355 23.09 11.89 14.87
N ASN A 356 23.44 12.80 15.76
CA ASN A 356 24.53 12.61 16.71
C ASN A 356 23.99 12.77 18.12
N ALA A 357 24.47 11.94 19.03
CA ALA A 357 24.06 12.02 20.41
C ALA A 357 25.20 11.73 21.38
N ALA A 358 25.03 12.24 22.59
CA ALA A 358 25.86 11.94 23.74
C ALA A 358 24.95 11.70 24.94
N TYR A 359 25.30 10.77 25.81
CA TYR A 359 24.54 10.51 27.02
C TYR A 359 25.46 10.23 28.20
N PHE A 360 24.92 10.44 29.39
CA PHE A 360 25.44 9.87 30.61
C PHE A 360 24.30 9.44 31.53
N GLN A 361 24.57 8.46 32.37
CA GLN A 361 23.63 7.89 33.32
C GLN A 361 24.40 7.41 34.55
N VAL A 362 23.83 7.63 35.73
CA VAL A 362 24.34 7.10 36.99
C VAL A 362 23.29 6.17 37.57
N LEU A 363 23.71 4.99 38.01
CA LEU A 363 22.96 4.12 38.89
C LEU A 363 23.61 4.15 40.28
N LEU A 364 22.80 4.35 41.32
CA LEU A 364 23.23 4.41 42.70
C LEU A 364 22.34 3.48 43.54
N GLU A 365 22.97 2.51 44.20
CA GLU A 365 22.38 1.71 45.26
C GLU A 365 22.64 2.38 46.61
N GLY A 366 21.62 2.46 47.43
CA GLY A 366 21.70 3.16 48.70
C GLY A 366 20.74 2.62 49.74
N GLU A 367 20.62 3.38 50.82
CA GLU A 367 19.70 3.09 51.90
C GLU A 367 19.02 4.40 52.33
N LEU A 368 17.70 4.36 52.46
CA LEU A 368 16.91 5.47 52.97
C LEU A 368 16.09 4.97 54.15
N ALA A 369 16.42 5.43 55.36
CA ALA A 369 15.74 5.04 56.60
C ALA A 369 15.64 3.52 56.82
N GLY A 370 16.73 2.76 56.59
CA GLY A 370 16.74 1.30 56.74
C GLY A 370 16.32 0.53 55.49
N MET A 371 15.76 1.20 54.48
CA MET A 371 15.21 0.58 53.29
C MET A 371 16.19 0.67 52.13
N ARG A 372 16.46 -0.44 51.45
CA ARG A 372 17.32 -0.46 50.27
C ARG A 372 16.70 0.38 49.15
N THR A 373 17.50 1.22 48.52
CA THR A 373 17.09 2.05 47.39
C THR A 373 17.96 1.80 46.17
N SER A 374 17.38 1.98 44.98
CA SER A 374 18.09 1.98 43.70
C SER A 374 17.61 3.18 42.91
N THR A 375 18.54 4.07 42.53
CA THR A 375 18.26 5.32 41.82
C THR A 375 19.05 5.36 40.53
N ARG A 376 18.37 5.54 39.40
CA ARG A 376 18.97 5.75 38.09
C ARG A 376 18.62 7.13 37.60
N VAL A 377 19.61 7.93 37.25
CA VAL A 377 19.41 9.27 36.67
C VAL A 377 20.30 9.41 35.46
N GLY A 378 19.76 9.90 34.35
CA GLY A 378 20.53 10.14 33.16
C GLY A 378 19.94 11.23 32.28
N VAL A 379 20.73 11.61 31.27
CA VAL A 379 20.30 12.51 30.22
C VAL A 379 21.01 12.13 28.93
N ARG A 380 20.25 12.18 27.82
CA ARG A 380 20.77 12.07 26.46
C ARG A 380 20.55 13.40 25.74
N TYR A 381 21.58 13.94 25.13
CA TYR A 381 21.45 15.04 24.18
C TYR A 381 21.53 14.48 22.76
N GLU A 382 20.60 14.85 21.90
CA GLU A 382 20.53 14.40 20.51
C GLU A 382 20.31 15.59 19.58
N GLU A 383 21.07 15.63 18.49
CA GLU A 383 20.94 16.60 17.41
C GLU A 383 20.77 15.85 16.09
N THR A 384 19.74 16.21 15.33
CA THR A 384 19.45 15.59 14.02
C THR A 384 19.32 16.66 12.95
N ASP A 385 20.03 16.45 11.85
CA ASP A 385 19.91 17.20 10.60
C ASP A 385 19.17 16.35 9.57
N VAL A 386 18.19 16.95 8.89
CA VAL A 386 17.37 16.30 7.86
C VAL A 386 17.50 17.08 6.56
N VAL A 387 17.77 16.38 5.47
CA VAL A 387 17.70 16.90 4.10
C VAL A 387 16.67 16.08 3.34
N SER A 388 15.65 16.75 2.82
CA SER A 388 14.62 16.14 1.98
C SER A 388 14.72 16.75 0.59
N THR A 389 14.91 15.92 -0.42
CA THR A 389 14.99 16.31 -1.83
C THR A 389 13.88 15.62 -2.59
N SER A 390 13.10 16.36 -3.36
CA SER A 390 12.14 15.85 -4.31
C SER A 390 12.49 16.39 -5.69
N THR A 391 12.72 15.50 -6.62
CA THR A 391 12.90 15.81 -8.03
C THR A 391 11.59 15.46 -8.73
N ILE A 392 10.91 16.50 -9.21
CA ILE A 392 9.65 16.36 -9.96
C ILE A 392 9.88 16.83 -11.39
N ALA A 393 9.30 16.10 -12.34
CA ALA A 393 9.17 16.57 -13.71
C ALA A 393 8.17 17.74 -13.73
N VAL A 394 8.48 18.81 -14.47
CA VAL A 394 7.59 19.98 -14.53
C VAL A 394 6.33 19.63 -15.34
N PRO A 395 5.12 19.77 -14.79
CA PRO A 395 3.90 19.60 -15.58
C PRO A 395 3.88 20.59 -16.75
N GLN A 396 3.87 20.10 -17.99
CA GLN A 396 3.77 20.95 -19.18
C GLN A 396 2.33 21.41 -19.42
N ARG A 397 1.39 20.47 -19.31
CA ARG A 397 -0.04 20.73 -19.46
C ARG A 397 -0.88 19.66 -18.78
N ILE A 398 -2.11 20.04 -18.49
CA ILE A 398 -3.18 19.08 -18.23
C ILE A 398 -3.86 18.82 -19.57
N ALA A 399 -3.65 17.64 -20.14
CA ALA A 399 -4.34 17.17 -21.32
C ALA A 399 -5.76 16.75 -20.93
N TRP A 400 -6.76 17.45 -21.48
CA TRP A 400 -8.15 17.03 -21.39
C TRP A 400 -8.37 15.89 -22.37
N THR A 401 -8.70 14.70 -21.86
CA THR A 401 -8.88 13.49 -22.68
C THR A 401 -10.36 13.16 -22.86
N SER A 402 -11.21 13.45 -21.88
CA SER A 402 -12.67 13.23 -21.95
C SER A 402 -13.43 14.15 -20.98
N ASN A 403 -14.76 14.24 -21.06
CA ASN A 403 -15.62 15.13 -20.27
C ASN A 403 -15.24 15.29 -18.79
N ASN A 404 -14.67 14.26 -18.14
CA ASN A 404 -14.14 14.33 -16.77
C ASN A 404 -12.71 13.80 -16.60
N ASP A 405 -12.02 13.40 -17.67
CA ASP A 405 -10.68 12.82 -17.60
C ASP A 405 -9.60 13.83 -17.98
N PHE A 406 -8.59 13.88 -17.11
CA PHE A 406 -7.44 14.76 -17.24
C PHE A 406 -6.18 13.94 -17.04
N ARG A 407 -5.23 14.08 -17.97
CA ARG A 407 -3.88 13.55 -17.84
C ARG A 407 -2.90 14.69 -17.65
N ILE A 408 -1.93 14.53 -16.76
CA ILE A 408 -0.82 15.46 -16.65
C ILE A 408 0.29 15.01 -17.61
N ASP A 409 0.59 15.82 -18.61
CA ASP A 409 1.77 15.63 -19.46
C ASP A 409 2.97 16.30 -18.79
N LEU A 410 3.99 15.51 -18.45
CA LEU A 410 5.21 15.96 -17.79
C LEU A 410 6.29 16.31 -18.82
N SER A 411 7.13 17.31 -18.53
CA SER A 411 8.30 17.64 -19.37
C SER A 411 9.45 16.68 -19.11
N ASP A 412 10.43 16.68 -20.03
CA ASP A 412 11.74 16.05 -19.78
C ASP A 412 12.60 16.84 -18.77
N GLU A 413 12.19 18.05 -18.40
CA GLU A 413 12.92 18.91 -17.46
C GLU A 413 12.56 18.54 -16.01
N GLN A 414 13.57 18.09 -15.27
CA GLN A 414 13.45 17.73 -13.86
C GLN A 414 14.08 18.81 -12.98
N ILE A 415 13.32 19.33 -12.02
CA ILE A 415 13.81 20.34 -11.08
C ILE A 415 13.90 19.71 -9.69
N PRO A 416 15.09 19.59 -9.09
CA PRO A 416 15.22 19.16 -7.71
C PRO A 416 14.84 20.31 -6.77
N PHE A 417 13.91 20.05 -5.87
CA PHE A 417 13.58 20.91 -4.74
C PHE A 417 14.10 20.27 -3.46
N SER A 418 14.83 21.02 -2.63
CA SER A 418 15.39 20.50 -1.38
C SER A 418 15.06 21.40 -0.21
N GLU A 419 14.65 20.79 0.89
CA GLU A 419 14.40 21.44 2.18
C GLU A 419 15.28 20.83 3.24
N THR A 420 15.70 21.66 4.20
CA THR A 420 16.57 21.26 5.30
C THR A 420 15.93 21.63 6.63
N ALA A 421 15.99 20.73 7.60
CA ALA A 421 15.54 20.98 8.97
C ALA A 421 16.56 20.46 9.96
N SER A 422 16.66 21.09 11.13
CA SER A 422 17.45 20.59 12.24
C SER A 422 16.69 20.72 13.56
N TYR A 423 16.87 19.75 14.43
CA TYR A 423 16.27 19.75 15.76
C TYR A 423 17.19 19.13 16.80
N LYS A 424 17.02 19.57 18.05
CA LYS A 424 17.84 19.14 19.19
C LYS A 424 17.00 18.96 20.43
N TYR A 425 17.30 17.91 21.19
CA TYR A 425 16.57 17.55 22.41
C TYR A 425 17.52 17.13 23.52
N ALA A 426 17.17 17.48 24.75
CA ALA A 426 17.70 16.87 25.96
C ALA A 426 16.62 15.96 26.54
N LEU A 427 16.94 14.68 26.69
CA LEU A 427 16.03 13.61 27.05
C LEU A 427 16.46 13.06 28.43
N PRO A 428 15.92 13.59 29.53
CA PRO A 428 16.22 13.10 30.87
C PRO A 428 15.48 11.79 31.17
N ASN A 429 16.07 10.98 32.05
CA ASN A 429 15.38 9.86 32.71
C ASN A 429 15.72 9.81 34.20
N LEU A 430 14.74 9.38 34.99
CA LEU A 430 14.83 9.14 36.43
C LEU A 430 14.02 7.89 36.76
N ASP A 431 14.67 6.88 37.29
CA ASP A 431 14.04 5.73 37.91
C ASP A 431 14.45 5.63 39.38
N PHE A 432 13.49 5.44 40.26
CA PHE A 432 13.73 5.25 41.68
C PHE A 432 12.96 4.02 42.16
N SER A 433 13.61 3.19 42.98
CA SER A 433 12.94 2.13 43.70
C SER A 433 13.40 2.06 45.15
N ILE A 434 12.49 1.62 46.01
CA ILE A 434 12.70 1.45 47.44
C ILE A 434 12.03 0.16 47.90
N ASP A 435 12.77 -0.67 48.64
CA ASP A 435 12.26 -1.88 49.26
C ASP A 435 11.73 -1.52 50.65
N PHE A 436 10.41 -1.37 50.78
CA PHE A 436 9.79 -1.05 52.07
C PHE A 436 9.96 -2.18 53.08
N ASN A 437 9.94 -3.42 52.59
CA ASN A 437 10.25 -4.67 53.29
C ASN A 437 10.43 -5.80 52.25
N ASP A 438 10.59 -7.05 52.71
CA ASP A 438 10.81 -8.22 51.84
C ASP A 438 9.64 -8.56 50.89
N GLU A 439 8.44 -8.01 51.15
CA GLU A 439 7.23 -8.27 50.36
C GLU A 439 6.81 -7.07 49.49
N TRP A 440 7.17 -5.85 49.89
CA TRP A 440 6.65 -4.61 49.30
C TRP A 440 7.77 -3.73 48.74
N LYS A 441 7.67 -3.41 47.44
CA LYS A 441 8.59 -2.53 46.72
C LYS A 441 7.86 -1.36 46.07
N GLY A 442 8.34 -0.14 46.30
CA GLY A 442 7.90 1.07 45.60
C GLY A 442 8.76 1.33 44.37
N ARG A 443 8.14 1.79 43.28
CA ARG A 443 8.84 2.22 42.06
C ARG A 443 8.25 3.52 41.53
N PHE A 444 9.11 4.41 41.07
CA PHE A 444 8.76 5.66 40.41
C PHE A 444 9.68 5.83 39.19
N SER A 445 9.10 6.24 38.06
CA SER A 445 9.84 6.50 36.83
C SER A 445 9.33 7.78 36.16
N TYR A 446 10.24 8.57 35.61
CA TYR A 446 9.98 9.77 34.83
C TYR A 446 11.01 9.86 33.69
N GLY A 447 10.59 10.30 32.51
CA GLY A 447 11.52 10.62 31.44
C GLY A 447 10.82 11.15 30.20
N ASP A 448 11.63 11.78 29.32
CA ASP A 448 11.18 12.27 28.02
C ASP A 448 11.78 11.40 26.90
N SER A 449 11.03 11.24 25.81
CA SER A 449 11.47 10.52 24.62
C SER A 449 11.03 11.26 23.36
N ILE A 450 11.69 10.96 22.24
CA ILE A 450 11.34 11.52 20.93
C ILE A 450 11.08 10.40 19.93
N ALA A 451 10.01 10.54 19.16
CA ALA A 451 9.72 9.72 18.00
C ALA A 451 10.14 10.47 16.73
N ARG A 452 10.63 9.73 15.74
CA ARG A 452 10.88 10.28 14.40
C ARG A 452 9.57 10.52 13.66
N ALA A 453 9.55 11.54 12.82
CA ALA A 453 8.45 11.73 11.88
C ALA A 453 8.44 10.57 10.87
N PRO A 454 7.27 10.03 10.49
CA PRO A 454 7.20 9.04 9.42
C PRO A 454 7.65 9.65 8.09
N PHE A 455 8.37 8.87 7.29
CA PHE A 455 8.68 9.23 5.89
C PHE A 455 7.38 9.07 5.07
N GLY A 456 6.95 10.15 4.39
CA GLY A 456 5.70 10.19 3.61
C GLY A 456 5.75 9.56 2.21
#